data_AF-A0A8T0IND7-F1
#
_entry.id   AF-A0A8T0IND7-F1
#
_cell.length_a   1.000
_cell.length_b   1.000
_cell.length_c   1.000
_cell.angle_alpha   90.00
_cell.angle_beta   90.00
_cell.angle_gamma   90.00
#
_symmetry.space_group_name_H-M   'P 1'
#
loop_
_entity.id
_entity.type
_entity.pdbx_description
1 polymer ?
#
loop_
_entity_poly.entity_id
_entity_poly.type
_entity_poly.pdbx_seq_one_letter_code
_entity_poly.pdbx_strand_id
1 'polypeptide(L)'
;MDMILARPLPKLHNVLDSTVSEDGEWVLNGAFMSFDKSSYFLKACIEEFVATYDETSLGWNGADLLNRVASNATRKGGKVWLEQSEHLQVLEPIAFFPLSRHSIIKYFSAPKNNHERVEQKQMLSAILDESHGTHLWNSVTGRHVPEVGSLVENPLNRFCMRCTDVL
;
A
#
# COMPACT_ATOMS: atom_id res chain seq x y z
N MET A 1 2.46 -1.29 13.15
CA MET A 1 1.90 -1.83 11.91
C MET A 1 0.40 -1.68 12.00
N ASP A 2 -0.17 -1.03 11.01
CA ASP A 2 -1.57 -0.59 10.90
C ASP A 2 -2.15 -1.06 9.56
N MET A 3 -1.77 -2.28 9.17
CA MET A 3 -2.19 -2.96 7.96
C MET A 3 -2.96 -4.23 8.36
N ILE A 4 -4.11 -4.46 7.72
CA ILE A 4 -4.83 -5.73 7.81
C ILE A 4 -4.60 -6.49 6.51
N LEU A 5 -4.20 -7.75 6.60
CA LEU A 5 -4.20 -8.65 5.43
C LEU A 5 -5.56 -9.35 5.36
N ALA A 6 -6.29 -9.11 4.27
CA ALA A 6 -7.62 -9.66 4.05
C ALA A 6 -7.58 -11.05 3.39
N ARG A 7 -6.48 -11.37 2.69
CA ARG A 7 -6.26 -12.67 2.04
C ARG A 7 -4.78 -13.06 2.07
N PRO A 8 -4.46 -14.36 1.94
CA PRO A 8 -3.08 -14.80 1.76
C PRO A 8 -2.41 -14.09 0.58
N LEU A 9 -1.15 -13.72 0.75
CA LEU A 9 -0.37 -13.15 -0.33
C LEU A 9 0.00 -14.27 -1.32
N PRO A 10 -0.24 -14.09 -2.63
CA PRO A 10 0.28 -15.00 -3.62
C PRO A 10 1.80 -14.91 -3.65
N LYS A 11 2.44 -15.83 -4.38
CA LYS A 11 3.87 -15.75 -4.62
C LYS A 11 4.17 -14.55 -5.52
N LEU A 12 4.65 -13.46 -4.92
CA LEU A 12 4.94 -12.20 -5.60
C LEU A 12 6.45 -12.02 -5.80
N HIS A 13 6.85 -11.65 -7.02
CA HIS A 13 8.24 -11.60 -7.46
C HIS A 13 8.58 -10.23 -8.04
N ASN A 14 9.51 -9.51 -7.39
CA ASN A 14 9.93 -8.16 -7.78
C ASN A 14 8.77 -7.18 -7.92
N VAL A 15 7.95 -7.10 -6.88
CA VAL A 15 6.71 -6.33 -6.83
C VAL A 15 6.80 -5.22 -5.77
N LEU A 16 6.21 -4.06 -6.07
CA LEU A 16 5.92 -3.00 -5.11
C LEU A 16 4.50 -2.45 -5.27
N ASP A 17 4.00 -1.83 -4.23
CA ASP A 17 2.73 -1.12 -4.25
C ASP A 17 2.84 0.31 -4.79
N SER A 18 1.72 0.80 -5.30
CA SER A 18 1.51 2.19 -5.68
C SER A 18 0.42 2.86 -4.85
N THR A 19 0.40 4.18 -4.90
CA THR A 19 -0.68 5.02 -4.40
C THR A 19 -1.02 6.08 -5.44
N VAL A 20 -2.11 6.79 -5.22
CA VAL A 20 -2.47 7.99 -6.00
C VAL A 20 -1.88 9.22 -5.29
N SER A 21 -1.17 10.07 -6.03
CA SER A 21 -0.65 11.35 -5.54
C SER A 21 -1.77 12.38 -5.38
N GLU A 22 -1.45 13.56 -4.84
CA GLU A 22 -2.41 14.67 -4.76
C GLU A 22 -2.88 15.14 -6.14
N ASP A 23 -2.02 15.03 -7.15
CA ASP A 23 -2.32 15.38 -8.55
C ASP A 23 -3.12 14.30 -9.29
N GLY A 24 -3.43 13.17 -8.63
CA GLY A 24 -4.14 12.04 -9.24
C GLY A 24 -3.25 11.05 -9.99
N GLU A 25 -1.93 11.25 -9.97
CA GLU A 25 -0.97 10.40 -10.67
C GLU A 25 -0.63 9.14 -9.86
N TRP A 26 -0.36 8.03 -10.57
CA TRP A 26 0.12 6.80 -9.93
C TRP A 26 1.59 6.93 -9.59
N VAL A 27 1.91 6.82 -8.31
CA VAL A 27 3.28 6.92 -7.79
C VAL A 27 3.63 5.72 -6.93
N LEU A 28 4.91 5.33 -6.94
CA LEU A 28 5.39 4.23 -6.12
C LEU A 28 5.36 4.63 -4.65
N ASN A 29 4.89 3.75 -3.78
CA ASN A 29 4.78 4.02 -2.34
C ASN A 29 5.84 3.25 -1.54
N GLY A 30 5.93 1.93 -1.76
CA GLY A 30 6.87 1.07 -1.05
C GLY A 30 6.43 0.65 0.34
N ALA A 31 5.15 0.76 0.68
CA ALA A 31 4.63 0.24 1.96
C ALA A 31 4.47 -1.29 1.91
N PHE A 32 4.30 -1.85 0.70
CA PHE A 32 4.37 -3.27 0.43
C PHE A 32 5.38 -3.54 -0.67
N MET A 33 6.36 -4.41 -0.39
CA MET A 33 7.36 -4.82 -1.37
C MET A 33 7.69 -6.31 -1.21
N SER A 34 7.85 -7.00 -2.34
CA SER A 34 8.32 -8.39 -2.40
C SER A 34 9.34 -8.53 -3.50
N PHE A 35 10.61 -8.74 -3.15
CA PHE A 35 11.71 -8.87 -4.11
C PHE A 35 12.36 -10.24 -4.03
N ASP A 36 12.73 -10.78 -5.19
CA ASP A 36 13.59 -11.94 -5.23
C ASP A 36 14.99 -11.59 -4.73
N LYS A 37 15.71 -12.60 -4.24
CA LYS A 37 17.13 -12.46 -3.95
C LYS A 37 17.85 -11.97 -5.22
N SER A 38 18.76 -11.01 -5.03
CA SER A 38 19.53 -10.39 -6.12
C SER A 38 18.69 -9.54 -7.09
N SER A 39 17.55 -8.99 -6.67
CA SER A 39 16.82 -7.99 -7.45
C SER A 39 17.71 -6.81 -7.87
N TYR A 40 17.76 -6.55 -9.18
CA TYR A 40 18.51 -5.41 -9.73
C TYR A 40 17.90 -4.07 -9.33
N PHE A 41 16.57 -3.99 -9.23
CA PHE A 41 15.87 -2.78 -8.83
C PHE A 41 16.20 -2.42 -7.37
N LEU A 42 16.09 -3.40 -6.46
CA LEU A 42 16.41 -3.18 -5.05
C LEU A 42 17.90 -2.81 -4.87
N LYS A 43 18.80 -3.43 -5.63
CA LYS A 43 20.22 -3.04 -5.65
C LYS A 43 20.39 -1.58 -6.09
N ALA A 44 19.74 -1.16 -7.19
CA ALA A 44 19.80 0.22 -7.66
C ALA A 44 19.25 1.21 -6.61
N CYS A 45 18.19 0.84 -5.89
CA CYS A 45 17.65 1.61 -4.77
C CYS A 45 18.66 1.78 -3.64
N ILE A 46 19.33 0.70 -3.20
CA ILE A 46 20.35 0.76 -2.15
C ILE A 46 21.53 1.62 -2.60
N GLU A 47 21.98 1.48 -3.85
CA GLU A 47 23.08 2.27 -4.37
C GLU A 47 22.71 3.75 -4.58
N GLU A 48 21.43 4.10 -4.75
CA GLU A 48 20.95 5.49 -4.77
C GLU A 48 20.85 6.04 -3.35
N PHE A 49 20.24 5.29 -2.42
CA PHE A 49 20.12 5.65 -1.00
C PHE A 49 21.46 6.08 -0.42
N VAL A 50 22.52 5.29 -0.64
CA VAL A 50 23.86 5.58 -0.12
C VAL A 50 24.46 6.85 -0.75
N ALA A 51 24.13 7.15 -2.01
CA ALA A 51 24.70 8.28 -2.73
C ALA A 51 23.99 9.61 -2.44
N THR A 52 22.70 9.58 -2.11
CA THR A 52 21.87 10.79 -2.03
C THR A 52 21.19 10.98 -0.69
N TYR A 53 21.46 10.14 0.32
CA TYR A 53 20.80 10.19 1.63
C TYR A 53 20.59 11.63 2.17
N ASP A 54 19.34 11.94 2.53
CA ASP A 54 18.97 13.24 3.10
C ASP A 54 18.07 13.04 4.32
N GLU A 55 18.59 13.33 5.51
CA GLU A 55 17.84 13.19 6.76
C GLU A 55 16.76 14.27 6.97
N THR A 56 16.80 15.35 6.20
CA THR A 56 15.90 16.49 6.36
C THR A 56 14.57 16.33 5.62
N SER A 57 14.53 15.41 4.65
CA SER A 57 13.36 15.20 3.80
C SER A 57 12.67 13.87 4.08
N LEU A 58 11.40 13.94 4.51
CA LEU A 58 10.59 12.79 4.95
C LEU A 58 10.38 11.73 3.86
N GLY A 59 10.25 12.13 2.59
CA GLY A 59 10.01 11.23 1.45
C GLY A 59 11.27 10.82 0.70
N TRP A 60 12.36 11.60 0.84
CA TRP A 60 13.52 11.53 -0.04
C TRP A 60 14.19 10.16 -0.06
N ASN A 61 14.30 9.52 1.09
CA ASN A 61 14.95 8.21 1.24
C ASN A 61 13.98 7.02 1.06
N GLY A 62 12.69 7.29 0.87
CA GLY A 62 11.61 6.29 0.82
C GLY A 62 10.91 6.29 -0.54
N ALA A 63 9.64 6.65 -0.57
CA ALA A 63 8.83 6.67 -1.79
C ALA A 63 9.47 7.47 -2.93
N ASP A 64 10.05 8.65 -2.64
CA ASP A 64 10.68 9.48 -3.66
C ASP A 64 11.90 8.79 -4.27
N LEU A 65 12.67 8.05 -3.47
CA LEU A 65 13.78 7.24 -3.94
C LEU A 65 13.32 6.18 -4.93
N LEU A 66 12.24 5.46 -4.59
CA LEU A 66 11.68 4.43 -5.47
C LEU A 66 11.26 5.04 -6.81
N ASN A 67 10.58 6.18 -6.79
CA ASN A 67 10.17 6.89 -8.00
C ASN A 67 11.39 7.40 -8.79
N ARG A 68 12.39 8.02 -8.15
CA ARG A 68 13.64 8.46 -8.80
C ARG A 68 14.35 7.30 -9.49
N VAL A 69 14.49 6.16 -8.82
CA VAL A 69 15.15 4.97 -9.39
C VAL A 69 14.33 4.38 -10.55
N ALA A 70 13.01 4.25 -10.38
CA ALA A 70 12.13 3.73 -11.43
C ALA A 70 12.10 4.62 -12.68
N SER A 71 12.14 5.94 -12.51
CA SER A 71 12.21 6.91 -13.61
C SER A 71 13.61 7.03 -14.23
N ASN A 72 14.67 6.61 -13.53
CA ASN A 72 16.04 6.72 -14.01
C ASN A 72 16.45 5.49 -14.85
N ALA A 73 16.21 5.58 -16.16
CA ALA A 73 16.47 4.53 -17.15
C ALA A 73 17.97 4.27 -17.47
N THR A 74 18.89 5.12 -17.01
CA THR A 74 20.26 5.20 -17.56
C THR A 74 21.35 4.49 -16.77
N ARG A 75 21.06 3.89 -15.60
CA ARG A 75 22.17 3.45 -14.74
C ARG A 75 22.96 2.24 -15.27
N LYS A 76 22.40 1.34 -16.11
CA LYS A 76 23.13 0.22 -16.77
C LYS A 76 22.47 -0.31 -18.06
N GLY A 77 22.38 0.50 -19.13
CA GLY A 77 22.11 -0.06 -20.48
C GLY A 77 20.66 -0.09 -20.96
N GLY A 78 19.84 0.91 -20.59
CA GLY A 78 18.71 1.35 -21.42
C GLY A 78 17.45 0.50 -21.37
N LYS A 79 16.99 0.14 -20.16
CA LYS A 79 15.70 -0.54 -19.97
C LYS A 79 14.95 0.17 -18.85
N VAL A 80 13.75 0.68 -19.12
CA VAL A 80 12.90 1.29 -18.08
C VAL A 80 12.44 0.17 -17.15
N TRP A 81 12.60 0.35 -15.84
CA TRP A 81 12.22 -0.65 -14.84
C TRP A 81 10.77 -1.09 -14.98
N LEU A 82 9.90 -0.15 -15.32
CA LEU A 82 8.46 -0.34 -15.53
C LEU A 82 8.10 -1.00 -16.87
N GLU A 83 9.00 -0.98 -17.86
CA GLU A 83 8.77 -1.65 -19.15
C GLU A 83 9.10 -3.15 -19.08
N GLN A 84 9.76 -3.60 -18.01
CA GLN A 84 10.23 -4.98 -17.87
C GLN A 84 9.75 -5.60 -16.58
N SER A 85 8.66 -6.35 -16.69
CA SER A 85 8.00 -7.04 -15.57
C SER A 85 8.89 -8.06 -14.84
N GLU A 86 10.01 -8.49 -15.43
CA GLU A 86 11.02 -9.31 -14.76
C GLU A 86 11.84 -8.52 -13.72
N HIS A 87 12.00 -7.21 -13.94
CA HIS A 87 12.78 -6.32 -13.09
C HIS A 87 11.93 -5.61 -12.04
N LEU A 88 10.72 -5.21 -12.42
CA LEU A 88 9.79 -4.60 -11.48
C LEU A 88 8.33 -4.71 -11.96
N GLN A 89 7.44 -5.08 -11.04
CA GLN A 89 6.00 -5.02 -11.20
C GLN A 89 5.42 -4.06 -10.17
N VAL A 90 4.41 -3.30 -10.59
CA VAL A 90 3.73 -2.32 -9.74
C VAL A 90 2.30 -2.78 -9.53
N LEU A 91 1.91 -3.00 -8.27
CA LEU A 91 0.53 -3.29 -7.92
C LEU A 91 -0.27 -2.00 -7.93
N GLU A 92 -1.49 -2.07 -8.44
CA GLU A 92 -2.45 -0.98 -8.39
C GLU A 92 -2.77 -0.59 -6.93
N PRO A 93 -3.15 0.68 -6.67
CA PRO A 93 -3.43 1.15 -5.31
C PRO A 93 -4.49 0.31 -4.59
N ILE A 94 -5.48 -0.22 -5.31
CA ILE A 94 -6.55 -1.06 -4.76
C ILE A 94 -6.01 -2.31 -4.05
N ALA A 95 -4.80 -2.79 -4.38
CA ALA A 95 -4.21 -3.97 -3.77
C ALA A 95 -3.97 -3.82 -2.25
N PHE A 96 -3.66 -2.60 -1.78
CA PHE A 96 -3.31 -2.34 -0.38
C PHE A 96 -3.90 -1.03 0.21
N PHE A 97 -4.40 -0.13 -0.64
CA PHE A 97 -4.99 1.16 -0.26
C PHE A 97 -6.41 1.35 -0.80
N PRO A 98 -7.34 0.39 -0.59
CA PRO A 98 -8.74 0.58 -0.99
C PRO A 98 -9.43 1.72 -0.21
N LEU A 99 -8.90 2.10 0.95
CA LEU A 99 -9.35 3.23 1.75
C LEU A 99 -8.29 4.34 1.71
N SER A 100 -8.68 5.53 1.25
CA SER A 100 -7.75 6.67 1.20
C SER A 100 -7.58 7.31 2.57
N ARG A 101 -6.39 7.88 2.82
CA ARG A 101 -6.09 8.63 4.04
C ARG A 101 -7.10 9.75 4.32
N HIS A 102 -7.62 10.39 3.27
CA HIS A 102 -8.54 11.52 3.36
C HIS A 102 -9.96 11.11 3.76
N SER A 103 -10.41 9.94 3.33
CA SER A 103 -11.79 9.49 3.54
C SER A 103 -11.93 8.50 4.68
N ILE A 104 -10.85 7.86 5.13
CA ILE A 104 -10.92 6.70 6.04
C ILE A 104 -11.69 6.96 7.34
N ILE A 105 -11.61 8.16 7.91
CA ILE A 105 -12.31 8.51 9.16
C ILE A 105 -13.83 8.26 9.03
N LYS A 106 -14.44 8.54 7.88
CA LYS A 106 -15.90 8.38 7.70
C LYS A 106 -16.34 6.90 7.80
N TYR A 107 -15.42 5.97 7.56
CA TYR A 107 -15.65 4.53 7.61
C TYR A 107 -15.51 3.94 9.02
N PHE A 108 -15.17 4.76 10.02
CA PHE A 108 -15.25 4.39 11.44
C PHE A 108 -16.65 4.59 12.02
N SER A 109 -17.54 5.35 11.35
CA SER A 109 -18.93 5.50 11.79
C SER A 109 -19.87 4.54 11.03
N ALA A 110 -20.94 4.12 11.70
CA ALA A 110 -22.00 3.34 11.09
C ALA A 110 -22.74 4.18 10.02
N PRO A 111 -23.20 3.56 8.91
CA PRO A 111 -23.88 4.29 7.84
C PRO A 111 -25.21 4.87 8.33
N LYS A 112 -25.41 6.17 8.11
CA LYS A 112 -26.58 6.92 8.59
C LYS A 112 -27.78 6.86 7.66
N ASN A 113 -27.55 6.51 6.40
CA ASN A 113 -28.57 6.43 5.36
C ASN A 113 -28.27 5.28 4.39
N ASN A 114 -29.20 5.03 3.46
CA ASN A 114 -29.05 3.93 2.50
C ASN A 114 -27.90 4.14 1.51
N HIS A 115 -27.58 5.38 1.16
CA HIS A 115 -26.45 5.67 0.26
C HIS A 115 -25.12 5.29 0.91
N GLU A 116 -24.87 5.77 2.14
CA GLU A 116 -23.67 5.40 2.91
C GLU A 116 -23.60 3.88 3.14
N ARG A 117 -24.74 3.23 3.38
CA ARG A 117 -24.77 1.77 3.56
C ARG A 117 -24.33 1.02 2.30
N VAL A 118 -24.77 1.47 1.12
CA VAL A 118 -24.36 0.87 -0.16
C VAL A 118 -22.88 1.13 -0.42
N GLU A 119 -22.42 2.36 -0.23
CA GLU A 119 -21.00 2.74 -0.39
C GLU A 119 -20.10 1.90 0.53
N GLN A 120 -20.42 1.83 1.83
CA GLN A 120 -19.63 1.05 2.79
C GLN A 120 -19.61 -0.44 2.45
N LYS A 121 -20.72 -1.00 1.94
CA LYS A 121 -20.74 -2.39 1.46
C LYS A 121 -19.84 -2.61 0.26
N GLN A 122 -19.82 -1.68 -0.69
CA GLN A 122 -18.95 -1.76 -1.87
C GLN A 122 -17.47 -1.69 -1.46
N MET A 123 -17.12 -0.75 -0.59
CA MET A 123 -15.74 -0.63 -0.08
C MET A 123 -15.32 -1.85 0.75
N LEU A 124 -16.24 -2.44 1.51
CA LEU A 124 -15.96 -3.70 2.22
C LEU A 124 -15.70 -4.84 1.24
N SER A 125 -16.48 -4.96 0.16
CA SER A 125 -16.23 -5.96 -0.89
C SER A 125 -14.87 -5.72 -1.57
N ALA A 126 -14.52 -4.47 -1.87
CA ALA A 126 -13.19 -4.16 -2.40
C ALA A 126 -12.06 -4.65 -1.47
N ILE A 127 -12.17 -4.42 -0.16
CA ILE A 127 -11.19 -4.90 0.82
C ILE A 127 -11.09 -6.42 0.87
N LEU A 128 -12.24 -7.11 0.83
CA LEU A 128 -12.31 -8.56 1.05
C LEU A 128 -11.99 -9.38 -0.21
N ASP A 129 -12.42 -8.88 -1.37
CA ASP A 129 -12.47 -9.64 -2.62
C ASP A 129 -11.38 -9.19 -3.60
N GLU A 130 -11.06 -7.89 -3.63
CA GLU A 130 -10.16 -7.29 -4.63
C GLU A 130 -8.75 -7.02 -4.06
N SER A 131 -8.66 -6.60 -2.79
CA SER A 131 -7.41 -6.23 -2.13
C SER A 131 -6.68 -7.43 -1.49
N HIS A 132 -5.36 -7.32 -1.35
CA HIS A 132 -4.58 -8.21 -0.47
C HIS A 132 -4.68 -7.80 0.99
N GLY A 133 -4.81 -6.49 1.22
CA GLY A 133 -4.98 -5.92 2.55
C GLY A 133 -5.45 -4.48 2.50
N THR A 134 -5.58 -3.86 3.66
CA THR A 134 -5.96 -2.46 3.79
C THR A 134 -5.10 -1.76 4.83
N HIS A 135 -4.60 -0.59 4.46
CA HIS A 135 -3.91 0.34 5.35
C HIS A 135 -4.91 1.17 6.15
N LEU A 136 -4.78 1.17 7.48
CA LEU A 136 -5.68 1.88 8.39
C LEU A 136 -5.23 3.31 8.70
N TRP A 137 -4.06 3.76 8.22
CA TRP A 137 -3.57 5.13 8.41
C TRP A 137 -3.54 5.56 9.88
N ASN A 138 -2.85 4.84 10.74
CA ASN A 138 -2.82 5.04 12.21
C ASN A 138 -2.36 6.44 12.62
N SER A 139 -1.60 7.15 11.79
CA SER A 139 -1.28 8.57 12.00
C SER A 139 -2.53 9.47 12.05
N VAL A 140 -3.62 9.04 11.41
CA VAL A 140 -4.92 9.72 11.36
C VAL A 140 -5.94 9.01 12.26
N THR A 141 -5.99 7.69 12.22
CA THR A 141 -7.06 6.89 12.84
C THR A 141 -6.72 6.32 14.21
N GLY A 142 -5.48 6.45 14.69
CA GLY A 142 -5.00 5.74 15.89
C GLY A 142 -5.71 6.08 17.21
N ARG A 143 -6.58 7.10 17.21
CA ARG A 143 -7.44 7.48 18.35
C ARG A 143 -8.92 7.19 18.11
N HIS A 144 -9.29 6.59 16.99
CA HIS A 144 -10.67 6.35 16.61
C HIS A 144 -11.05 4.91 16.94
N VAL A 145 -12.19 4.74 17.61
CA VAL A 145 -12.79 3.44 17.89
C VAL A 145 -13.91 3.25 16.88
N PRO A 146 -13.89 2.19 16.05
CA PRO A 146 -14.97 1.93 15.10
C PRO A 146 -16.30 1.74 15.81
N GLU A 147 -17.35 2.40 15.33
CA GLU A 147 -18.72 2.16 15.74
C GLU A 147 -19.17 0.76 15.30
N VAL A 148 -20.08 0.16 16.06
CA VAL A 148 -20.74 -1.08 15.68
C VAL A 148 -21.53 -0.87 14.39
N GLY A 149 -21.30 -1.73 13.40
CA GLY A 149 -21.87 -1.66 12.05
C GLY A 149 -21.13 -0.74 11.08
N SER A 150 -20.00 -0.15 11.48
CA SER A 150 -19.12 0.59 10.58
C SER A 150 -18.34 -0.35 9.65
N LEU A 151 -17.87 0.17 8.52
CA LEU A 151 -17.03 -0.59 7.59
C LEU A 151 -15.77 -1.12 8.28
N VAL A 152 -15.06 -0.27 9.05
CA VAL A 152 -13.75 -0.62 9.64
C VAL A 152 -13.87 -1.62 10.79
N GLU A 153 -15.01 -1.67 11.48
CA GLU A 153 -15.28 -2.70 12.50
C GLU A 153 -15.14 -4.12 11.90
N ASN A 154 -15.66 -4.34 10.68
CA ASN A 154 -15.71 -5.66 10.08
C ASN A 154 -14.34 -6.32 9.89
N PRO A 155 -13.37 -5.72 9.15
CA PRO A 155 -12.06 -6.32 8.97
C PRO A 155 -11.26 -6.40 10.28
N LEU A 156 -11.41 -5.45 11.21
CA LEU A 156 -10.71 -5.50 12.50
C LEU A 156 -11.16 -6.66 13.38
N ASN A 157 -12.45 -7.02 13.34
CA ASN A 157 -12.99 -8.14 14.10
C ASN A 157 -12.85 -9.49 13.38
N ARG A 158 -12.68 -9.48 12.04
CA ARG A 158 -12.58 -10.70 11.22
C ARG A 158 -11.16 -11.19 11.05
N PHE A 159 -10.18 -10.28 10.95
CA PHE A 159 -8.79 -10.63 10.65
C PHE A 159 -7.88 -10.27 11.80
N CYS A 160 -6.89 -11.11 12.05
CA CYS A 160 -5.89 -10.84 13.07
C CYS A 160 -4.65 -10.20 12.43
N MET A 161 -4.18 -9.09 13.01
CA MET A 161 -2.97 -8.39 12.54
C MET A 161 -1.67 -9.17 12.84
N ARG A 162 -1.70 -10.07 13.82
CA ARG A 162 -0.64 -11.03 14.14
C ARG A 162 -1.27 -12.34 14.59
N CYS A 163 -1.59 -13.21 13.63
CA CYS A 163 -1.87 -14.61 13.91
C CYS A 163 -0.54 -15.26 14.34
N THR A 164 -0.17 -15.18 15.60
CA THR A 164 0.62 -16.29 16.15
C THR A 164 -0.35 -17.46 16.15
N ASP A 165 -0.10 -18.44 15.29
CA ASP A 165 -0.93 -19.64 15.09
C ASP A 165 -1.68 -20.02 16.37
N VAL A 166 -2.99 -19.77 16.39
CA VAL A 166 -3.84 -20.35 17.41
C VAL A 166 -4.15 -21.77 16.92
N LEU A 167 -3.36 -22.70 17.47
CA LEU A 167 -3.39 -24.17 17.38
C LEU A 167 -2.72 -24.81 16.16
#